data_AF-A0A7V1EC32-F1
#
_entry.id   AF-A0A7V1EC32-F1
#
_cell.length_a   1.000
_cell.length_b   1.000
_cell.length_c   1.000
_cell.angle_alpha   90.00
_cell.angle_beta   90.00
_cell.angle_gamma   90.00
#
_symmetry.space_group_name_H-M   'P 1'
#
loop_
_entity.id
_entity.type
_entity.pdbx_description
1 polymer ?
#
loop_
_entity_poly.entity_id
_entity_poly.type
_entity_poly.pdbx_seq_one_letter_code
_entity_poly.pdbx_strand_id
1 'polypeptide(L)'
;MKKKIRIAVIGGSGVYTPGLMLSLVKNMEKLPETDIVLCGRTENKLEKIFYVSELIASESEGRLKVYRTARVEEAIEGSDVIINQVRVGGFGARSGDESFAGDMGIVEEETIGVVGLSNALRTIPVVLHYAELAERLAPDAWFLNFTNPASMTIRAIKQKTSLKVFGVCDLPEVLAHTIADALGESRENLYFRYAGINHMGWITDVIKAGKSIFDRVLEISGKLGTLGVDPEIIKFTGAVPVPFLKYYYHPDKQIEKAGQKGMTRGDELKMLEAELINAYSDENINGKIGDIKSLLFQKRDPVWYEYCVVPVLVSLFGSVHSTHIVMLENNGAVEELADDDIVEITAY
;
A
#
# COMPACT_ATOMS: atom_id res chain seq x y z
N MET A 1 25.87 5.26 6.37
CA MET A 1 24.41 5.35 6.61
C MET A 1 24.11 6.65 7.33
N LYS A 2 22.98 7.31 7.02
CA LYS A 2 22.56 8.54 7.71
C LYS A 2 22.26 8.21 9.18
N LYS A 3 22.63 9.11 10.10
CA LYS A 3 22.30 8.97 11.52
C LYS A 3 20.84 9.28 11.83
N LYS A 4 20.24 10.12 10.99
CA LYS A 4 18.86 10.57 11.08
C LYS A 4 18.25 10.71 9.69
N ILE A 5 16.97 10.36 9.54
CA ILE A 5 16.20 10.55 8.32
C ILE A 5 14.92 11.35 8.58
N ARG A 6 14.42 12.03 7.55
CA ARG A 6 13.15 12.76 7.57
C ARG A 6 12.16 12.14 6.58
N ILE A 7 10.97 11.79 7.05
CA ILE A 7 9.90 11.19 6.25
C ILE A 7 8.71 12.15 6.19
N ALA A 8 8.33 12.58 5.00
CA ALA A 8 7.05 13.26 4.77
C ALA A 8 5.96 12.22 4.46
N VAL A 9 4.80 12.32 5.10
CA VAL A 9 3.63 11.49 4.76
C VAL A 9 2.54 12.39 4.19
N ILE A 10 2.44 12.43 2.87
CA ILE A 10 1.37 13.15 2.16
C ILE A 10 0.11 12.29 2.22
N GLY A 11 -0.94 12.81 2.86
CA GLY A 11 -2.07 11.99 3.30
C GLY A 11 -1.87 11.41 4.71
N GLY A 12 -1.02 12.03 5.53
CA GLY A 12 -0.75 11.64 6.92
C GLY A 12 -1.94 11.77 7.87
N SER A 13 -3.03 12.43 7.46
CA SER A 13 -4.31 12.38 8.18
C SER A 13 -5.14 11.11 7.88
N GLY A 14 -4.61 10.13 7.16
CA GLY A 14 -5.29 8.86 6.91
C GLY A 14 -5.51 8.09 8.21
N VAL A 15 -6.68 7.48 8.39
CA VAL A 15 -7.02 6.75 9.63
C VAL A 15 -6.14 5.54 9.91
N TYR A 16 -5.43 5.03 8.92
CA TYR A 16 -4.51 3.91 9.10
C TYR A 16 -3.07 4.36 9.38
N THR A 17 -2.74 5.66 9.33
CA THR A 17 -1.39 6.17 9.63
C THR A 17 -0.83 5.69 10.97
N PRO A 18 -1.63 5.48 12.04
CA PRO A 18 -1.13 4.83 13.26
C PRO A 18 -0.51 3.44 13.01
N GLY A 19 -0.96 2.69 12.01
CA GLY A 19 -0.33 1.43 11.59
C GLY A 19 1.10 1.60 11.06
N LEU A 20 1.38 2.70 10.33
CA LEU A 20 2.74 3.07 9.93
C LEU A 20 3.60 3.32 11.16
N MET A 21 3.08 4.08 12.12
CA MET A 21 3.79 4.40 13.36
C MET A 21 4.13 3.14 14.16
N LEU A 22 3.18 2.22 14.30
CA LEU A 22 3.37 0.92 14.95
C LEU A 22 4.48 0.10 14.28
N SER A 23 4.45 0.02 12.95
CA SER A 23 5.45 -0.72 12.17
C SER A 23 6.84 -0.07 12.25
N LEU A 24 6.92 1.27 12.25
CA LEU A 24 8.17 2.01 12.44
C LEU A 24 8.76 1.75 13.83
N VAL A 25 7.97 1.92 14.90
CA VAL A 25 8.40 1.64 16.29
C VAL A 25 8.96 0.21 16.41
N LYS A 26 8.25 -0.79 15.87
CA LYS A 26 8.69 -2.20 15.84
C LYS A 26 10.06 -2.40 15.16
N ASN A 27 10.43 -1.53 14.22
CA ASN A 27 11.65 -1.64 13.43
C ASN A 27 12.70 -0.56 13.73
N MET A 28 12.53 0.26 14.78
CA MET A 28 13.44 1.40 15.06
C MET A 28 14.89 1.00 15.37
N GLU A 29 15.15 -0.24 15.80
CA GLU A 29 16.52 -0.73 15.99
C GLU A 29 17.26 -0.93 14.66
N LYS A 30 16.51 -1.22 13.59
CA LYS A 30 17.06 -1.43 12.24
C LYS A 30 17.12 -0.12 11.44
N LEU A 31 16.45 0.94 11.91
CA LEU A 31 16.36 2.23 11.26
C LEU A 31 17.21 3.31 11.96
N PRO A 32 17.67 4.34 11.23
CA PRO A 32 18.17 5.57 11.82
C PRO A 32 17.11 6.27 12.68
N GLU A 33 17.53 7.25 13.49
CA GLU A 33 16.57 8.18 14.10
C GLU A 33 15.69 8.80 13.00
N THR A 34 14.40 8.97 13.26
CA THR A 34 13.43 9.35 12.24
C THR A 34 12.57 10.51 12.71
N ASP A 35 12.58 11.60 11.95
CA ASP A 35 11.54 12.63 12.03
C ASP A 35 10.47 12.31 11.00
N ILE A 36 9.22 12.14 11.42
CA ILE A 36 8.09 11.94 10.50
C ILE A 36 7.16 13.15 10.53
N VAL A 37 6.79 13.66 9.36
CA VAL A 37 5.90 14.81 9.20
C VAL A 37 4.60 14.36 8.55
N LEU A 38 3.52 14.38 9.33
CA LEU A 38 2.19 14.04 8.85
C LEU A 38 1.56 15.26 8.16
N CYS A 39 1.33 15.15 6.85
CA CYS A 39 0.70 16.19 6.05
C CYS A 39 -0.75 15.80 5.72
N GLY A 40 -1.71 16.60 6.21
CA GLY A 40 -3.14 16.35 6.02
C GLY A 40 -3.89 17.61 5.60
N ARG A 41 -4.97 17.45 4.81
CA ARG A 41 -5.76 18.58 4.31
C ARG A 41 -6.66 19.24 5.35
N THR A 42 -7.09 18.51 6.37
CA THR A 42 -8.02 19.01 7.40
C THR A 42 -7.37 18.94 8.76
N GLU A 43 -7.26 20.10 9.43
CA GLU A 43 -6.60 20.21 10.73
C GLU A 43 -7.26 19.32 11.79
N ASN A 44 -8.59 19.31 11.88
CA ASN A 44 -9.32 18.51 12.87
C ASN A 44 -9.03 17.00 12.75
N LYS A 45 -8.92 16.48 11.52
CA LYS A 45 -8.60 15.05 11.32
C LYS A 45 -7.12 14.80 11.60
N LEU A 46 -6.26 15.69 11.10
CA LEU A 46 -4.81 15.60 11.28
C LEU A 46 -4.41 15.65 12.76
N GLU A 47 -5.07 16.46 13.57
CA GLU A 47 -4.81 16.59 15.01
C GLU A 47 -5.05 15.28 15.76
N LYS A 48 -6.18 14.60 15.49
CA LYS A 48 -6.49 13.30 16.10
C LYS A 48 -5.46 12.24 15.70
N ILE A 49 -5.12 12.18 14.42
CA ILE A 49 -4.12 11.22 13.93
C ILE A 49 -2.73 11.53 14.49
N PHE A 50 -2.38 12.80 14.62
CA PHE A 50 -1.14 13.25 15.24
C PHE A 50 -1.05 12.82 16.70
N TYR A 51 -2.09 13.08 17.51
CA TYR A 51 -2.13 12.66 18.92
C TYR A 51 -1.86 11.16 19.08
N VAL A 52 -2.57 10.33 18.31
CA VAL A 52 -2.38 8.87 18.33
C VAL A 52 -0.97 8.47 17.87
N SER A 53 -0.45 9.14 16.85
CA SER A 53 0.89 8.87 16.31
C SER A 53 2.00 9.25 17.29
N GLU A 54 1.86 10.37 18.01
CA GLU A 54 2.78 10.82 19.04
C GLU A 54 2.78 9.86 20.23
N LEU A 55 1.60 9.42 20.66
CA LEU A 55 1.46 8.41 21.71
C LEU A 55 2.19 7.12 21.34
N ILE A 56 2.01 6.59 20.12
CA ILE A 56 2.74 5.41 19.63
C ILE A 56 4.25 5.69 19.59
N ALA A 57 4.67 6.84 19.05
CA ALA A 57 6.08 7.18 18.92
C ALA A 57 6.82 7.29 20.27
N SER A 58 6.09 7.52 21.38
CA SER A 58 6.68 7.53 22.73
C SER A 58 7.31 6.19 23.14
N GLU A 59 6.87 5.05 22.56
CA GLU A 59 7.49 3.72 22.75
C GLU A 59 8.89 3.61 22.13
N SER A 60 9.32 4.59 21.32
CA SER A 60 10.63 4.57 20.62
C SER A 60 11.80 5.20 21.39
N GLU A 61 11.58 5.62 22.64
CA GLU A 61 12.58 6.32 23.46
C GLU A 61 13.18 7.56 22.76
N GLY A 62 12.36 8.27 21.99
CA GLY A 62 12.73 9.51 21.30
C GLY A 62 13.46 9.32 19.96
N ARG A 63 13.65 8.07 19.51
CA ARG A 63 14.22 7.77 18.18
C ARG A 63 13.26 8.10 17.03
N LEU A 64 11.95 8.08 17.27
CA LEU A 64 10.92 8.49 16.33
C LEU A 64 10.23 9.76 16.86
N LYS A 65 10.30 10.85 16.09
CA LYS A 65 9.64 12.13 16.41
C LYS A 65 8.59 12.46 15.38
N VAL A 66 7.40 12.84 15.85
CA VAL A 66 6.25 13.12 14.99
C VAL A 66 6.03 14.63 14.93
N TYR A 67 5.79 15.11 13.73
CA TYR A 67 5.41 16.48 13.42
C TYR A 67 4.14 16.46 12.56
N ARG A 68 3.42 17.58 12.49
CA ARG A 68 2.28 17.73 11.59
C ARG A 68 2.28 19.09 10.92
N THR A 69 1.75 19.16 9.71
CA THR A 69 1.45 20.41 9.01
C THR A 69 0.29 20.21 8.03
N ALA A 70 -0.44 21.29 7.73
CA ALA A 70 -1.40 21.31 6.64
C ALA A 70 -0.80 21.85 5.32
N ARG A 71 0.46 22.31 5.34
CA ARG A 71 1.17 22.83 4.16
C ARG A 71 2.12 21.76 3.61
N VAL A 72 1.89 21.37 2.36
CA VAL A 72 2.63 20.27 1.73
C VAL A 72 4.11 20.62 1.52
N GLU A 73 4.42 21.88 1.25
CA GLU A 73 5.79 22.37 1.05
C GLU A 73 6.65 22.18 2.31
N GLU A 74 6.10 22.50 3.49
CA GLU A 74 6.80 22.31 4.77
C GLU A 74 7.04 20.84 5.09
N ALA A 75 6.11 19.97 4.69
CA ALA A 75 6.27 18.54 4.90
C ALA A 75 7.39 18.01 4.01
N ILE A 76 7.39 18.37 2.73
CA ILE A 76 8.33 17.90 1.72
C ILE A 76 9.75 18.43 1.99
N GLU A 77 9.91 19.69 2.36
CA GLU A 77 11.21 20.35 2.47
C GLU A 77 12.21 19.56 3.36
N GLY A 78 13.36 19.24 2.77
CA GLY A 78 14.45 18.50 3.44
C GLY A 78 14.15 17.03 3.73
N SER A 79 13.11 16.45 3.14
CA SER A 79 12.77 15.03 3.34
C SER A 79 13.74 14.10 2.63
N ASP A 80 14.00 12.95 3.23
CA ASP A 80 14.72 11.83 2.63
C ASP A 80 13.78 10.87 1.90
N VAL A 81 12.56 10.78 2.41
CA VAL A 81 11.48 9.95 1.86
C VAL A 81 10.18 10.72 1.89
N ILE A 82 9.43 10.63 0.81
CA ILE A 82 8.08 11.16 0.70
C ILE A 82 7.17 9.97 0.44
N ILE A 83 6.32 9.65 1.41
CA ILE A 83 5.29 8.62 1.30
C ILE A 83 4.01 9.30 0.83
N ASN A 84 3.58 9.01 -0.40
CA ASN A 84 2.32 9.49 -0.95
C ASN A 84 1.23 8.44 -0.77
N GLN A 85 0.24 8.74 0.08
CA GLN A 85 -0.89 7.86 0.40
C GLN A 85 -2.22 8.63 0.38
N VAL A 86 -2.30 9.67 -0.45
CA VAL A 86 -3.53 10.46 -0.61
C VAL A 86 -4.64 9.66 -1.28
N ARG A 87 -5.87 10.06 -0.98
CA ARG A 87 -7.10 9.58 -1.62
C ARG A 87 -7.90 10.78 -2.11
N VAL A 88 -7.74 11.15 -3.38
CA VAL A 88 -8.38 12.34 -3.92
C VAL A 88 -9.88 12.11 -4.06
N GLY A 89 -10.68 12.99 -3.46
CA GLY A 89 -12.13 12.85 -3.36
C GLY A 89 -12.63 12.00 -2.17
N GLY A 90 -11.72 11.37 -1.41
CA GLY A 90 -12.07 10.56 -0.24
C GLY A 90 -12.92 9.33 -0.59
N PHE A 91 -13.52 8.71 0.44
CA PHE A 91 -14.42 7.57 0.23
C PHE A 91 -15.76 7.97 -0.40
N GLY A 92 -16.15 9.24 -0.33
CA GLY A 92 -17.34 9.75 -1.00
C GLY A 92 -17.24 9.65 -2.53
N ALA A 93 -16.12 10.09 -3.12
CA ALA A 93 -15.91 9.94 -4.56
C ALA A 93 -15.83 8.46 -4.97
N ARG A 94 -15.13 7.63 -4.19
CA ARG A 94 -15.06 6.18 -4.42
C ARG A 94 -16.45 5.53 -4.41
N SER A 95 -17.26 5.81 -3.39
CA SER A 95 -18.64 5.30 -3.30
C SER A 95 -19.47 5.74 -4.50
N GLY A 96 -19.35 7.01 -4.93
CA GLY A 96 -20.03 7.50 -6.13
C GLY A 96 -19.62 6.78 -7.42
N ASP A 97 -18.31 6.55 -7.61
CA ASP A 97 -17.81 5.81 -8.77
C ASP A 97 -18.28 4.35 -8.78
N GLU A 98 -18.19 3.67 -7.62
CA GLU A 98 -18.64 2.28 -7.46
C GLU A 98 -20.15 2.17 -7.67
N SER A 99 -20.95 3.09 -7.11
CA SER A 99 -22.41 3.11 -7.30
C SER A 99 -22.77 3.28 -8.78
N PHE A 100 -22.10 4.20 -9.47
CA PHE A 100 -22.30 4.42 -10.90
C PHE A 100 -21.96 3.18 -11.74
N ALA A 101 -20.88 2.48 -11.40
CA ALA A 101 -20.53 1.23 -12.04
C ALA A 101 -21.59 0.14 -11.80
N GLY A 102 -22.10 0.04 -10.57
CA GLY A 102 -23.17 -0.88 -10.22
C GLY A 102 -24.46 -0.64 -11.00
N ASP A 103 -24.89 0.62 -11.12
CA ASP A 103 -26.07 1.03 -11.90
C ASP A 103 -25.96 0.63 -13.39
N MET A 104 -24.73 0.54 -13.91
CA MET A 104 -24.45 0.15 -15.29
C MET A 104 -24.19 -1.36 -15.46
N GLY A 105 -24.23 -2.15 -14.39
CA GLY A 105 -23.95 -3.58 -14.44
C GLY A 105 -22.50 -3.91 -14.79
N ILE A 106 -21.55 -3.09 -14.35
CA ILE A 106 -20.11 -3.27 -14.55
C ILE A 106 -19.38 -3.34 -13.21
N VAL A 107 -18.11 -3.79 -13.25
CA VAL A 107 -17.32 -4.04 -12.03
C VAL A 107 -17.14 -2.78 -11.18
N GLU A 108 -17.48 -2.90 -9.89
CA GLU A 108 -17.36 -1.86 -8.87
C GLU A 108 -16.04 -1.99 -8.08
N GLU A 109 -14.92 -1.56 -8.66
CA GLU A 109 -13.61 -1.66 -7.99
C GLU A 109 -12.75 -0.40 -8.20
N GLU A 110 -12.26 0.19 -7.12
CA GLU A 110 -11.54 1.48 -7.04
C GLU A 110 -10.46 1.70 -8.11
N THR A 111 -9.82 0.65 -8.59
CA THR A 111 -8.60 0.68 -9.41
C THR A 111 -8.74 -0.02 -10.75
N ILE A 112 -9.88 -0.65 -11.03
CA ILE A 112 -10.12 -1.42 -12.25
C ILE A 112 -11.29 -0.79 -13.02
N GLY A 113 -11.25 -0.88 -14.35
CA GLY A 113 -12.35 -0.47 -15.22
C GLY A 113 -12.70 1.01 -15.09
N VAL A 114 -13.98 1.35 -15.18
CA VAL A 114 -14.45 2.75 -15.19
C VAL A 114 -14.17 3.46 -13.86
N VAL A 115 -14.27 2.73 -12.75
CA VAL A 115 -14.04 3.27 -11.41
C VAL A 115 -12.55 3.61 -11.24
N GLY A 116 -11.67 2.69 -11.65
CA GLY A 116 -10.23 2.92 -11.74
C GLY A 116 -9.85 4.13 -12.61
N LEU A 117 -10.47 4.25 -13.79
CA LEU A 117 -10.25 5.39 -14.68
C LEU A 117 -10.71 6.72 -14.05
N SER A 118 -11.90 6.75 -13.46
CA SER A 118 -12.43 7.94 -12.77
C SER A 118 -11.50 8.37 -11.63
N ASN A 119 -11.01 7.40 -10.85
CA ASN A 119 -10.01 7.63 -9.80
C ASN A 119 -8.71 8.20 -10.38
N ALA A 120 -8.16 7.60 -11.45
CA ALA A 120 -6.94 8.06 -12.10
C ALA A 120 -7.04 9.54 -12.53
N LEU A 121 -8.14 9.90 -13.20
CA LEU A 121 -8.36 11.25 -13.72
C LEU A 121 -8.39 12.31 -12.60
N ARG A 122 -8.91 11.97 -11.42
CA ARG A 122 -8.90 12.87 -10.26
C ARG A 122 -7.55 12.89 -9.55
N THR A 123 -6.88 11.75 -9.47
CA THR A 123 -5.71 11.56 -8.61
C THR A 123 -4.42 12.02 -9.26
N ILE A 124 -4.18 11.69 -10.54
CA ILE A 124 -2.93 11.98 -11.24
C ILE A 124 -2.56 13.47 -11.20
N PRO A 125 -3.46 14.44 -11.48
CA PRO A 125 -3.11 15.85 -11.44
C PRO A 125 -2.63 16.32 -10.06
N VAL A 126 -3.24 15.81 -8.99
CA VAL A 126 -2.88 16.17 -7.60
C VAL A 126 -1.54 15.57 -7.22
N VAL A 127 -1.30 14.30 -7.58
CA VAL A 127 -0.03 13.64 -7.27
C VAL A 127 1.12 14.25 -8.08
N LEU A 128 0.90 14.60 -9.36
CA LEU A 128 1.89 15.31 -10.16
C LEU A 128 2.29 16.63 -9.53
N HIS A 129 1.33 17.40 -9.01
CA HIS A 129 1.64 18.63 -8.29
C HIS A 129 2.56 18.38 -7.07
N TYR A 130 2.30 17.31 -6.30
CA TYR A 130 3.17 16.94 -5.18
C TYR A 130 4.55 16.45 -5.63
N ALA A 131 4.63 15.71 -6.74
CA ALA A 131 5.89 15.28 -7.31
C ALA A 131 6.73 16.45 -7.82
N GLU A 132 6.14 17.43 -8.50
CA GLU A 132 6.85 18.65 -8.92
C GLU A 132 7.35 19.47 -7.73
N LEU A 133 6.59 19.51 -6.63
CA LEU A 133 7.04 20.12 -5.37
C LEU A 133 8.21 19.35 -4.76
N ALA A 134 8.12 18.03 -4.73
CA ALA A 134 9.18 17.14 -4.24
C ALA A 134 10.47 17.31 -5.04
N GLU A 135 10.39 17.37 -6.38
CA GLU A 135 11.55 17.61 -7.23
C GLU A 135 12.24 18.94 -6.93
N ARG A 136 11.48 19.99 -6.61
CA ARG A 136 12.04 21.30 -6.27
C ARG A 136 12.60 21.39 -4.85
N LEU A 137 11.90 20.84 -3.87
CA LEU A 137 12.15 21.06 -2.44
C LEU A 137 12.96 19.94 -1.78
N ALA A 138 13.00 18.76 -2.39
CA ALA A 138 13.71 17.58 -1.91
C ALA A 138 14.15 16.68 -3.10
N PRO A 139 14.98 17.19 -4.03
CA PRO A 139 15.34 16.49 -5.27
C PRO A 139 16.00 15.12 -5.07
N ASP A 140 16.67 14.93 -3.92
CA ASP A 140 17.34 13.67 -3.59
C ASP A 140 16.44 12.63 -2.93
N ALA A 141 15.22 13.01 -2.54
CA ALA A 141 14.29 12.17 -1.81
C ALA A 141 13.80 10.98 -2.64
N TRP A 142 13.54 9.88 -1.95
CA TRP A 142 12.75 8.79 -2.51
C TRP A 142 11.26 9.12 -2.43
N PHE A 143 10.58 9.06 -3.57
CA PHE A 143 9.13 9.23 -3.64
C PHE A 143 8.46 7.86 -3.66
N LEU A 144 7.98 7.40 -2.51
CA LEU A 144 7.24 6.14 -2.37
C LEU A 144 5.76 6.41 -2.63
N ASN A 145 5.24 5.96 -3.76
CA ASN A 145 3.83 6.09 -4.10
C ASN A 145 3.03 4.84 -3.66
N PHE A 146 2.15 5.02 -2.68
CA PHE A 146 1.15 4.04 -2.26
C PHE A 146 -0.27 4.41 -2.72
N THR A 147 -0.45 5.62 -3.27
CA THR A 147 -1.73 6.09 -3.82
C THR A 147 -2.09 5.34 -5.10
N ASN A 148 -3.32 4.84 -5.12
CA ASN A 148 -3.92 4.18 -6.28
C ASN A 148 -4.60 5.17 -7.25
N PRO A 149 -4.68 4.82 -8.55
CA PRO A 149 -4.11 3.64 -9.19
C PRO A 149 -2.58 3.78 -9.37
N ALA A 150 -1.82 2.85 -8.77
CA ALA A 150 -0.41 3.10 -8.46
C ALA A 150 0.49 3.11 -9.70
N SER A 151 0.42 2.10 -10.58
CA SER A 151 1.23 2.07 -11.81
C SER A 151 0.99 3.29 -12.70
N MET A 152 -0.26 3.73 -12.86
CA MET A 152 -0.60 4.92 -13.66
C MET A 152 -0.04 6.19 -13.04
N THR A 153 -0.13 6.31 -11.72
CA THR A 153 0.38 7.47 -10.98
C THR A 153 1.90 7.55 -11.07
N ILE A 154 2.60 6.42 -10.88
CA ILE A 154 4.06 6.34 -10.99
C ILE A 154 4.52 6.67 -12.41
N ARG A 155 3.85 6.11 -13.44
CA ARG A 155 4.14 6.42 -14.84
C ARG A 155 4.03 7.91 -15.11
N ALA A 156 2.96 8.56 -14.63
CA ALA A 156 2.78 9.99 -14.78
C ALA A 156 3.92 10.79 -14.10
N ILE A 157 4.31 10.43 -12.88
CA ILE A 157 5.43 11.08 -12.16
C ILE A 157 6.73 10.97 -12.97
N LYS A 158 7.06 9.77 -13.46
CA LYS A 158 8.27 9.50 -14.26
C LYS A 158 8.31 10.26 -15.58
N GLN A 159 7.16 10.50 -16.20
CA GLN A 159 7.06 11.29 -17.43
C GLN A 159 7.23 12.79 -17.21
N LYS A 160 7.12 13.27 -15.97
CA LYS A 160 7.10 14.72 -15.64
C LYS A 160 8.23 15.18 -14.73
N THR A 161 8.87 14.25 -14.02
CA THR A 161 9.92 14.57 -13.04
C THR A 161 11.07 13.56 -13.15
N SER A 162 12.23 13.95 -12.62
CA SER A 162 13.44 13.15 -12.49
C SER A 162 13.56 12.45 -11.13
N LEU A 163 12.48 12.44 -10.34
CA LEU A 163 12.46 11.88 -8.99
C LEU A 163 12.79 10.39 -8.96
N LYS A 164 13.42 9.97 -7.85
CA LYS A 164 13.57 8.56 -7.48
C LYS A 164 12.23 8.04 -6.98
N VAL A 165 11.35 7.64 -7.90
CA VAL A 165 10.01 7.14 -7.58
C VAL A 165 9.91 5.63 -7.73
N PHE A 166 9.22 5.01 -6.77
CA PHE A 166 8.78 3.63 -6.83
C PHE A 166 7.43 3.51 -6.12
N GLY A 167 6.77 2.36 -6.27
CA GLY A 167 5.55 2.05 -5.53
C GLY A 167 5.62 0.75 -4.78
N VAL A 168 4.69 0.58 -3.85
CA VAL A 168 4.45 -0.68 -3.15
C VAL A 168 2.97 -1.02 -3.21
N CYS A 169 2.66 -2.31 -3.23
CA CYS A 169 1.32 -2.85 -3.08
C CYS A 169 1.36 -3.97 -2.04
N ASP A 170 0.31 -4.13 -1.27
CA ASP A 170 0.21 -5.15 -0.25
C ASP A 170 -0.25 -6.51 -0.79
N LEU A 171 -1.02 -6.52 -1.89
CA LEU A 171 -1.59 -7.74 -2.45
C LEU A 171 -0.56 -8.85 -2.73
N PRO A 172 0.62 -8.56 -3.32
CA PRO A 172 1.60 -9.60 -3.59
C PRO A 172 2.19 -10.19 -2.30
N GLU A 173 2.44 -9.36 -1.29
CA GLU A 173 2.97 -9.83 0.00
C GLU A 173 1.92 -10.58 0.82
N VAL A 174 0.66 -10.12 0.84
CA VAL A 174 -0.45 -10.86 1.45
C VAL A 174 -0.62 -12.23 0.78
N LEU A 175 -0.49 -12.28 -0.55
CA LEU A 175 -0.50 -13.56 -1.28
C LEU A 175 0.69 -14.45 -0.88
N ALA A 176 1.89 -13.88 -0.77
CA ALA A 176 3.08 -14.61 -0.35
C ALA A 176 2.94 -15.20 1.06
N HIS A 177 2.41 -14.43 2.02
CA HIS A 177 2.05 -14.92 3.36
C HIS A 177 1.01 -16.04 3.30
N THR A 178 -0.04 -15.87 2.50
CA THR A 178 -1.09 -16.89 2.32
C THR A 178 -0.53 -18.22 1.80
N ILE A 179 0.39 -18.17 0.83
CA ILE A 179 1.05 -19.36 0.28
C ILE A 179 1.99 -19.98 1.32
N ALA A 180 2.77 -19.18 2.03
CA ALA A 180 3.68 -19.66 3.08
C ALA A 180 2.91 -20.42 4.17
N ASP A 181 1.81 -19.84 4.67
CA ASP A 181 0.94 -20.46 5.67
C ASP A 181 0.34 -21.79 5.16
N ALA A 182 -0.12 -21.82 3.90
CA ALA A 182 -0.67 -23.03 3.29
C ALA A 182 0.38 -24.14 3.09
N LEU A 183 1.66 -23.78 2.98
CA LEU A 183 2.81 -24.69 2.94
C LEU A 183 3.30 -25.11 4.33
N GLY A 184 2.86 -24.44 5.40
CA GLY A 184 3.37 -24.62 6.75
C GLY A 184 4.78 -24.05 6.95
N GLU A 185 5.12 -22.98 6.23
CA GLU A 185 6.42 -22.31 6.23
C GLU A 185 6.26 -20.86 6.72
N SER A 186 7.35 -20.24 7.20
CA SER A 186 7.33 -18.78 7.41
C SER A 186 7.72 -18.05 6.13
N ARG A 187 7.11 -16.87 5.91
CA ARG A 187 7.31 -16.02 4.72
C ARG A 187 8.78 -15.68 4.50
N GLU A 188 9.54 -15.49 5.57
CA GLU A 188 10.95 -15.07 5.55
C GLU A 188 11.89 -16.19 5.05
N ASN A 189 11.45 -17.46 5.11
CA ASN A 189 12.23 -18.60 4.63
C ASN A 189 12.05 -18.88 3.13
N LEU A 190 11.18 -18.10 2.47
CA LEU A 190 10.77 -18.31 1.09
C LEU A 190 11.09 -17.07 0.26
N TYR A 191 11.67 -17.29 -0.90
CA TYR A 191 11.79 -16.29 -1.95
C TYR A 191 10.66 -16.48 -2.96
N PHE A 192 9.94 -15.40 -3.26
CA PHE A 192 8.83 -15.41 -4.21
C PHE A 192 9.26 -14.68 -5.48
N ARG A 193 9.22 -15.37 -6.62
CA ARG A 193 9.37 -14.71 -7.92
C ARG A 193 8.00 -14.17 -8.33
N TYR A 194 7.91 -12.86 -8.47
CA TYR A 194 6.68 -12.16 -8.84
C TYR A 194 6.92 -11.29 -10.07
N ALA A 195 5.94 -11.24 -10.97
CA ALA A 195 5.94 -10.34 -12.10
C ALA A 195 4.51 -9.95 -12.52
N GLY A 196 4.38 -8.73 -13.04
CA GLY A 196 3.15 -8.19 -13.61
C GLY A 196 3.15 -6.67 -13.61
N ILE A 197 1.95 -6.11 -13.53
CA ILE A 197 1.72 -4.68 -13.21
C ILE A 197 0.86 -4.61 -11.93
N ASN A 198 0.71 -3.42 -11.37
CA ASN A 198 -0.09 -3.25 -10.15
C ASN A 198 -1.52 -3.81 -10.32
N HIS A 199 -1.95 -4.62 -9.35
CA HIS A 199 -3.25 -5.32 -9.34
C HIS A 199 -3.46 -6.33 -10.48
N MET A 200 -2.42 -6.62 -11.27
CA MET A 200 -2.43 -7.61 -12.35
C MET A 200 -1.05 -8.27 -12.44
N GLY A 201 -0.76 -9.14 -11.48
CA GLY A 201 0.49 -9.88 -11.41
C GLY A 201 0.33 -11.28 -10.83
N TRP A 202 1.40 -12.06 -10.95
CA TRP A 202 1.43 -13.46 -10.57
C TRP A 202 2.74 -13.82 -9.85
N ILE A 203 2.63 -14.73 -8.88
CA ILE A 203 3.76 -15.48 -8.37
C ILE A 203 4.04 -16.63 -9.33
N THR A 204 5.22 -16.64 -9.93
CA THR A 204 5.65 -17.61 -10.95
C THR A 204 6.61 -18.66 -10.41
N ASP A 205 7.19 -18.44 -9.22
CA ASP A 205 8.04 -19.42 -8.55
C ASP A 205 8.07 -19.15 -7.04
N VAL A 206 8.29 -20.21 -6.26
CA VAL A 206 8.54 -20.14 -4.83
C VAL A 206 9.80 -20.95 -4.54
N ILE A 207 10.82 -20.30 -4.01
CA ILE A 207 12.16 -20.87 -3.84
C ILE A 207 12.45 -20.99 -2.34
N LYS A 208 12.79 -22.20 -1.89
CA LYS A 208 13.24 -22.50 -0.53
C LYS A 208 14.66 -23.04 -0.57
N ALA A 209 15.57 -22.41 0.17
CA ALA A 209 16.99 -22.82 0.24
C ALA A 209 17.63 -23.05 -1.15
N GLY A 210 17.36 -22.15 -2.10
CA GLY A 210 17.90 -22.19 -3.46
C GLY A 210 17.23 -23.19 -4.42
N LYS A 211 16.17 -23.89 -4.00
CA LYS A 211 15.42 -24.82 -4.86
C LYS A 211 13.97 -24.36 -5.03
N SER A 212 13.48 -24.40 -6.27
CA SER A 212 12.05 -24.21 -6.53
C SER A 212 11.26 -25.32 -5.83
N ILE A 213 10.19 -24.92 -5.16
CA ILE A 213 9.17 -25.79 -4.57
C ILE A 213 7.80 -25.54 -5.20
N PHE A 214 7.77 -24.95 -6.40
CA PHE A 214 6.55 -24.44 -7.02
C PHE A 214 5.53 -25.54 -7.36
N ASP A 215 5.97 -26.75 -7.69
CA ASP A 215 5.08 -27.91 -7.87
C ASP A 215 4.20 -28.15 -6.63
N ARG A 216 4.75 -28.01 -5.42
CA ARG A 216 3.99 -28.13 -4.17
C ARG A 216 2.94 -27.02 -4.05
N VAL A 217 3.23 -25.81 -4.56
CA VAL A 217 2.28 -24.69 -4.58
C VAL A 217 1.10 -25.02 -5.50
N LEU A 218 1.37 -25.56 -6.69
CA LEU A 218 0.34 -25.98 -7.63
C LEU A 218 -0.52 -27.14 -7.07
N GLU A 219 0.08 -28.10 -6.38
CA GLU A 219 -0.64 -29.19 -5.70
C GLU A 219 -1.61 -28.67 -4.63
N ILE A 220 -1.20 -27.66 -3.85
CA ILE A 220 -2.04 -27.07 -2.80
C ILE A 220 -2.93 -25.92 -3.29
N SER A 221 -2.99 -25.63 -4.59
CA SER A 221 -3.76 -24.51 -5.14
C SER A 221 -5.24 -24.51 -4.71
N GLY A 222 -5.85 -25.68 -4.48
CA GLY A 222 -7.20 -25.80 -3.93
C GLY A 222 -7.37 -25.25 -2.50
N LYS A 223 -6.27 -25.09 -1.74
CA LYS A 223 -6.26 -24.44 -0.41
C LYS A 223 -6.21 -22.92 -0.50
N LEU A 224 -5.92 -22.36 -1.68
CA LEU A 224 -5.85 -20.91 -1.91
C LEU A 224 -7.22 -20.32 -2.30
N GLY A 225 -8.32 -20.93 -1.86
CA GLY A 225 -9.68 -20.52 -2.26
C GLY A 225 -10.07 -19.10 -1.84
N THR A 226 -9.35 -18.49 -0.89
CA THR A 226 -9.56 -17.10 -0.44
C THR A 226 -9.20 -16.05 -1.51
N LEU A 227 -8.46 -16.44 -2.56
CA LEU A 227 -8.08 -15.55 -3.66
C LEU A 227 -9.29 -15.10 -4.50
N GLY A 228 -10.39 -15.87 -4.48
CA GLY A 228 -11.54 -15.64 -5.35
C GLY A 228 -11.27 -15.95 -6.83
N VAL A 229 -10.17 -16.66 -7.11
CA VAL A 229 -9.82 -17.18 -8.44
C VAL A 229 -9.87 -18.71 -8.37
N ASP A 230 -10.59 -19.30 -9.32
CA ASP A 230 -10.78 -20.75 -9.42
C ASP A 230 -9.41 -21.48 -9.54
N PRO A 231 -9.14 -22.53 -8.74
CA PRO A 231 -7.84 -23.24 -8.73
C PRO A 231 -7.43 -23.82 -10.09
N GLU A 232 -8.39 -24.13 -10.95
CA GLU A 232 -8.16 -24.60 -12.32
C GLU A 232 -7.38 -23.57 -13.14
N ILE A 233 -7.60 -22.28 -12.92
CA ILE A 233 -6.84 -21.21 -13.58
C ILE A 233 -5.39 -21.20 -13.12
N ILE A 234 -5.14 -21.44 -11.82
CA ILE A 234 -3.79 -21.53 -11.26
C ILE A 234 -3.04 -22.71 -11.89
N LYS A 235 -3.68 -23.87 -11.97
CA LYS A 235 -3.11 -25.07 -12.60
C LYS A 235 -2.87 -24.89 -14.10
N PHE A 236 -3.79 -24.23 -14.79
CA PHE A 236 -3.70 -23.98 -16.23
C PHE A 236 -2.58 -23.00 -16.58
N THR A 237 -2.51 -21.88 -15.84
CA THR A 237 -1.49 -20.84 -16.08
C THR A 237 -0.11 -21.22 -15.55
N GLY A 238 -0.03 -22.16 -14.60
CA GLY A 238 1.22 -22.47 -13.91
C GLY A 238 1.75 -21.27 -13.12
N ALA A 239 0.85 -20.41 -12.63
CA ALA A 239 1.20 -19.22 -11.87
C ALA A 239 0.08 -18.87 -10.88
N VAL A 240 0.41 -18.30 -9.72
CA VAL A 240 -0.59 -17.92 -8.72
C VAL A 240 -0.93 -16.43 -8.86
N PRO A 241 -2.16 -16.07 -9.28
CA PRO A 241 -2.56 -14.69 -9.48
C PRO A 241 -2.79 -13.96 -8.15
N VAL A 242 -2.57 -12.65 -8.13
CA VAL A 242 -3.08 -11.81 -7.02
C VAL A 242 -4.61 -11.85 -6.96
N PRO A 243 -5.23 -11.71 -5.77
CA PRO A 243 -6.69 -11.79 -5.61
C PRO A 243 -7.49 -10.86 -6.52
N PHE A 244 -6.90 -9.74 -6.97
CA PHE A 244 -7.56 -8.78 -7.85
C PHE A 244 -7.85 -9.35 -9.24
N LEU A 245 -7.18 -10.43 -9.69
CA LEU A 245 -7.52 -11.05 -10.96
C LEU A 245 -8.90 -11.71 -10.98
N LYS A 246 -9.58 -11.87 -9.84
CA LYS A 246 -11.00 -12.28 -9.82
C LYS A 246 -11.92 -11.34 -10.59
N TYR A 247 -11.57 -10.06 -10.72
CA TYR A 247 -12.37 -9.09 -11.49
C TYR A 247 -12.22 -9.28 -13.00
N TYR A 248 -11.15 -9.95 -13.46
CA TYR A 248 -10.89 -10.25 -14.87
C TYR A 248 -11.32 -11.66 -15.23
N TYR A 249 -11.04 -12.64 -14.37
CA TYR A 249 -11.39 -14.04 -14.60
C TYR A 249 -12.85 -14.36 -14.26
N HIS A 250 -13.45 -13.63 -13.32
CA HIS A 250 -14.80 -13.89 -12.81
C HIS A 250 -15.66 -12.61 -12.71
N PRO A 251 -15.70 -11.74 -13.75
CA PRO A 251 -16.38 -10.44 -13.65
C PRO A 251 -17.85 -10.57 -13.27
N ASP A 252 -18.58 -11.49 -13.90
CA ASP A 252 -20.01 -11.72 -13.63
C ASP A 252 -20.26 -12.11 -12.16
N LYS A 253 -19.41 -12.99 -11.60
CA LYS A 253 -19.49 -13.38 -10.18
C LYS A 253 -19.25 -12.18 -9.26
N GLN A 254 -18.42 -11.21 -9.65
CA GLN A 254 -18.17 -10.02 -8.83
C GLN A 254 -19.32 -9.02 -8.93
N ILE A 255 -19.87 -8.81 -10.14
CA ILE A 255 -21.02 -7.93 -10.37
C ILE A 255 -22.24 -8.44 -9.60
N GLU A 256 -22.54 -9.74 -9.69
CA GLU A 256 -23.67 -10.34 -8.96
C GLU A 256 -23.52 -10.16 -7.43
N LYS A 257 -22.33 -10.44 -6.90
CA LYS A 257 -22.04 -10.27 -5.46
C LYS A 257 -22.16 -8.83 -5.00
N ALA A 258 -21.72 -7.87 -5.82
CA ALA A 258 -21.83 -6.45 -5.51
C ALA A 258 -23.31 -6.02 -5.43
N GLY A 259 -24.11 -6.39 -6.44
CA GLY A 259 -25.54 -6.09 -6.47
C GLY A 259 -26.34 -6.65 -5.28
N GLN A 260 -25.87 -7.73 -4.65
CA GLN A 260 -26.51 -8.33 -3.46
C GLN A 260 -26.25 -7.57 -2.15
N LYS A 261 -25.16 -6.79 -2.06
CA LYS A 261 -24.74 -6.15 -0.80
C LYS A 261 -25.57 -4.92 -0.43
N GLY A 262 -26.16 -4.24 -1.41
CA GLY A 262 -26.93 -3.00 -1.20
C GLY A 262 -26.11 -1.79 -0.73
N MET A 263 -24.78 -1.91 -0.63
CA MET A 263 -23.85 -0.81 -0.35
C MET A 263 -22.51 -1.07 -1.03
N THR A 264 -21.82 -0.01 -1.41
CA THR A 264 -20.50 -0.09 -2.05
C THR A 264 -19.39 -0.32 -1.02
N ARG A 265 -18.20 -0.74 -1.47
CA ARG A 265 -17.03 -0.83 -0.58
C ARG A 265 -16.60 0.56 -0.08
N GLY A 266 -16.79 1.59 -0.89
CA GLY A 266 -16.60 2.99 -0.52
C GLY A 266 -17.47 3.40 0.67
N ASP A 267 -18.74 2.98 0.70
CA ASP A 267 -19.65 3.25 1.82
C ASP A 267 -19.20 2.56 3.10
N GLU A 268 -18.89 1.26 3.02
CA GLU A 268 -18.36 0.48 4.15
C GLU A 268 -17.12 1.16 4.75
N LEU A 269 -16.18 1.59 3.90
CA LEU A 269 -14.95 2.24 4.33
C LEU A 269 -15.16 3.65 4.87
N LYS A 270 -16.13 4.39 4.34
CA LYS A 270 -16.51 5.71 4.85
C LYS A 270 -17.08 5.61 6.27
N MET A 271 -17.91 4.60 6.53
CA MET A 271 -18.44 4.33 7.87
C MET A 271 -17.32 3.94 8.83
N LEU A 272 -16.44 3.03 8.41
CA LEU A 272 -15.29 2.59 9.19
C LEU A 272 -14.33 3.74 9.52
N GLU A 273 -14.09 4.65 8.56
CA GLU A 273 -13.28 5.84 8.77
C GLU A 273 -13.87 6.74 9.86
N ALA A 274 -15.18 6.99 9.82
CA ALA A 274 -15.84 7.79 10.85
C ALA A 274 -15.73 7.13 12.23
N GLU A 275 -15.89 5.80 12.30
CA GLU A 275 -15.77 5.03 13.53
C GLU A 275 -14.35 5.13 14.13
N LEU A 276 -13.31 4.95 13.30
CA LEU A 276 -11.91 5.06 13.71
C LEU A 276 -11.56 6.49 14.18
N ILE A 277 -12.00 7.52 13.44
CA ILE A 277 -11.78 8.93 13.83
C ILE A 277 -12.43 9.25 15.18
N ASN A 278 -13.61 8.67 15.44
CA ASN A 278 -14.26 8.84 16.73
C ASN A 278 -13.47 8.15 17.84
N ALA A 279 -13.04 6.92 17.60
CA ALA A 279 -12.25 6.15 18.55
C ALA A 279 -10.86 6.77 18.83
N TYR A 280 -10.31 7.57 17.92
CA TYR A 280 -9.03 8.27 18.09
C TYR A 280 -9.08 9.53 18.96
N SER A 281 -10.19 9.85 19.61
CA SER A 281 -10.20 10.93 20.60
C SER A 281 -9.46 10.54 21.88
N ASP A 282 -8.86 11.54 22.52
CA ASP A 282 -8.15 11.38 23.81
C ASP A 282 -9.04 10.70 24.86
N GLU A 283 -10.31 11.12 24.96
CA GLU A 283 -11.33 10.54 25.84
C GLU A 283 -11.53 9.03 25.63
N ASN A 284 -11.37 8.53 24.40
CA ASN A 284 -11.61 7.14 24.05
C ASN A 284 -10.37 6.25 24.19
N ILE A 285 -9.17 6.80 23.95
CA ILE A 285 -7.90 6.04 24.05
C ILE A 285 -7.32 6.11 25.46
N ASN A 286 -7.56 7.20 26.19
CA ASN A 286 -7.04 7.43 27.54
C ASN A 286 -5.54 7.08 27.68
N GLY A 287 -4.74 7.46 26.68
CA GLY A 287 -3.30 7.20 26.63
C GLY A 287 -2.86 5.74 26.42
N LYS A 288 -3.76 4.80 26.10
CA LYS A 288 -3.42 3.36 25.98
C LYS A 288 -3.13 2.92 24.55
N ILE A 289 -1.85 2.69 24.25
CA ILE A 289 -1.37 2.20 22.95
C ILE A 289 -1.93 0.82 22.59
N GLY A 290 -2.12 -0.06 23.59
CA GLY A 290 -2.72 -1.38 23.39
C GLY A 290 -4.12 -1.32 22.79
N ASP A 291 -4.90 -0.29 23.15
CA ASP A 291 -6.26 -0.11 22.64
C ASP A 291 -6.25 0.33 21.17
N ILE A 292 -5.26 1.14 20.76
CA ILE A 292 -5.06 1.52 19.35
C ILE A 292 -4.70 0.32 18.49
N LYS A 293 -3.74 -0.50 18.95
CA LYS A 293 -3.33 -1.75 18.28
C LYS A 293 -4.55 -2.65 18.09
N SER A 294 -5.26 -2.94 19.19
CA SER A 294 -6.46 -3.77 19.19
C SER A 294 -7.56 -3.25 18.26
N LEU A 295 -7.84 -1.94 18.31
CA LEU A 295 -8.84 -1.29 17.45
C LEU A 295 -8.52 -1.47 15.97
N LEU A 296 -7.27 -1.22 15.55
CA LEU A 296 -6.85 -1.39 14.16
C LEU A 296 -7.02 -2.85 13.72
N PHE A 297 -6.48 -3.81 14.49
CA PHE A 297 -6.56 -5.23 14.15
C PHE A 297 -8.00 -5.74 14.06
N GLN A 298 -8.89 -5.31 14.95
CA GLN A 298 -10.29 -5.72 14.93
C GLN A 298 -11.08 -5.13 13.76
N LYS A 299 -10.77 -3.87 13.39
CA LYS A 299 -11.54 -3.12 12.39
C LYS A 299 -11.06 -3.39 10.98
N ARG A 300 -9.76 -3.21 10.74
CA ARG A 300 -9.06 -3.52 9.48
C ARG A 300 -7.57 -3.38 9.72
N ASP A 301 -6.89 -4.52 9.80
CA ASP A 301 -5.44 -4.58 9.97
C ASP A 301 -4.71 -3.91 8.80
N PRO A 302 -3.91 -2.84 9.05
CA PRO A 302 -3.15 -2.16 8.02
C PRO A 302 -1.83 -2.85 7.71
N VAL A 303 -1.89 -4.15 7.36
CA VAL A 303 -0.74 -5.03 7.12
C VAL A 303 0.24 -4.49 6.07
N TRP A 304 -0.23 -3.64 5.15
CA TRP A 304 0.61 -3.02 4.11
C TRP A 304 1.79 -2.24 4.69
N TYR A 305 1.66 -1.61 5.87
CA TYR A 305 2.81 -0.94 6.48
C TYR A 305 3.87 -1.90 7.01
N GLU A 306 3.42 -3.05 7.52
CA GLU A 306 4.31 -4.09 8.05
C GLU A 306 4.92 -4.94 6.93
N TYR A 307 4.17 -5.22 5.88
CA TYR A 307 4.57 -6.14 4.83
C TYR A 307 5.34 -5.48 3.69
N CYS A 308 5.01 -4.24 3.31
CA CYS A 308 5.65 -3.62 2.13
C CYS A 308 6.22 -2.22 2.37
N VAL A 309 5.60 -1.34 3.17
CA VAL A 309 6.14 0.03 3.33
C VAL A 309 7.40 0.05 4.20
N VAL A 310 7.32 -0.37 5.46
CA VAL A 310 8.45 -0.27 6.41
C VAL A 310 9.62 -1.20 6.05
N PRO A 311 9.40 -2.44 5.59
CA PRO A 311 10.52 -3.28 5.13
C PRO A 311 11.35 -2.63 4.02
N VAL A 312 10.72 -1.92 3.07
CA VAL A 312 11.44 -1.17 2.05
C VAL A 312 12.22 -0.01 2.66
N LEU A 313 11.64 0.73 3.61
CA LEU A 313 12.36 1.79 4.34
C LEU A 313 13.60 1.24 5.07
N VAL A 314 13.47 0.08 5.70
CA VAL A 314 14.59 -0.63 6.34
C VAL A 314 15.66 -0.99 5.31
N SER A 315 15.29 -1.46 4.12
CA SER A 315 16.26 -1.76 3.06
C SER A 315 16.89 -0.52 2.43
N LEU A 316 16.21 0.62 2.40
CA LEU A 316 16.77 1.86 1.85
C LEU A 316 17.71 2.57 2.81
N PHE A 317 17.39 2.59 4.11
CA PHE A 317 18.08 3.44 5.10
C PHE A 317 18.66 2.70 6.30
N GLY A 318 18.21 1.47 6.52
CA GLY A 318 18.55 0.67 7.69
C GLY A 318 19.75 -0.24 7.49
N SER A 319 19.88 -1.20 8.40
CA SER A 319 21.00 -2.15 8.47
C SER A 319 20.75 -3.49 7.74
N VAL A 320 19.54 -3.71 7.24
CA VAL A 320 19.11 -4.97 6.63
C VAL A 320 18.60 -4.68 5.23
N HIS A 321 19.20 -5.32 4.22
CA HIS A 321 18.77 -5.26 2.82
C HIS A 321 18.16 -6.60 2.42
N SER A 322 16.95 -6.56 1.88
CA SER A 322 16.18 -7.75 1.49
C SER A 322 15.46 -7.50 0.18
N THR A 323 14.95 -8.58 -0.42
CA THR A 323 14.13 -8.50 -1.63
C THR A 323 12.70 -8.06 -1.30
N HIS A 324 12.11 -7.23 -2.14
CA HIS A 324 10.74 -6.71 -2.01
C HIS A 324 9.99 -6.84 -3.33
N ILE A 325 8.66 -6.92 -3.26
CA ILE A 325 7.81 -6.76 -4.45
C ILE A 325 7.43 -5.28 -4.55
N VAL A 326 7.91 -4.62 -5.60
CA VAL A 326 7.83 -3.16 -5.78
C VAL A 326 7.49 -2.80 -7.22
N MET A 327 6.93 -1.61 -7.39
CA MET A 327 6.63 -1.02 -8.70
C MET A 327 7.74 -0.07 -9.15
N LEU A 328 8.31 -0.33 -10.32
CA LEU A 328 9.38 0.47 -10.93
C LEU A 328 9.31 0.40 -12.46
N GLU A 329 10.11 1.21 -13.16
CA GLU A 329 10.29 1.09 -14.61
C GLU A 329 10.89 -0.27 -14.97
N ASN A 330 10.35 -0.87 -16.03
CA ASN A 330 10.65 -2.21 -16.47
C ASN A 330 12.13 -2.42 -16.78
N ASN A 331 12.73 -1.56 -17.61
CA ASN A 331 14.13 -1.65 -18.03
C ASN A 331 14.57 -3.10 -18.41
N GLY A 332 13.74 -3.78 -19.20
CA GLY A 332 13.97 -5.15 -19.64
C GLY A 332 13.74 -6.27 -18.60
N ALA A 333 13.19 -5.98 -17.42
CA ALA A 333 12.92 -7.00 -16.41
C ALA A 333 11.80 -7.98 -16.82
N VAL A 334 10.79 -7.48 -17.56
CA VAL A 334 9.71 -8.24 -18.19
C VAL A 334 9.83 -8.01 -19.69
N GLU A 335 10.27 -9.04 -20.42
CA GLU A 335 10.65 -8.94 -21.83
C GLU A 335 9.49 -8.51 -22.74
N GLU A 336 8.24 -8.83 -22.36
CA GLU A 336 7.05 -8.53 -23.15
C GLU A 336 6.52 -7.09 -22.99
N LEU A 337 7.06 -6.31 -22.05
CA LEU A 337 6.64 -4.94 -21.77
C LEU A 337 7.71 -3.94 -22.21
N ALA A 338 7.31 -2.70 -22.49
CA ALA A 338 8.26 -1.65 -22.88
C ALA A 338 9.18 -1.29 -21.70
N ASP A 339 10.38 -0.79 -21.98
CA ASP A 339 11.35 -0.41 -20.93
C ASP A 339 10.81 0.68 -19.98
N ASP A 340 9.97 1.58 -20.50
CA ASP A 340 9.36 2.67 -19.76
C ASP A 340 8.01 2.31 -19.10
N ASP A 341 7.56 1.06 -19.21
CA ASP A 341 6.38 0.57 -18.49
C ASP A 341 6.65 0.40 -17.00
N ILE A 342 5.64 0.68 -16.18
CA ILE A 342 5.73 0.48 -14.73
C ILE A 342 5.27 -0.94 -14.41
N VAL A 343 6.23 -1.80 -14.11
CA VAL A 343 6.02 -3.20 -13.72
C VAL A 343 6.06 -3.35 -12.21
N GLU A 344 5.40 -4.38 -11.70
CA GLU A 344 5.45 -4.80 -10.32
C GLU A 344 6.18 -6.14 -10.25
N ILE A 345 7.39 -6.14 -9.70
CA ILE A 345 8.32 -7.27 -9.74
C ILE A 345 9.03 -7.46 -8.40
N THR A 346 9.59 -8.65 -8.18
CA THR A 346 10.55 -8.85 -7.09
C THR A 346 11.88 -8.16 -7.42
N ALA A 347 12.31 -7.23 -6.57
CA ALA A 347 13.57 -6.50 -6.68
C ALA A 347 14.38 -6.57 -5.37
N TYR A 348 15.70 -6.34 -5.45
CA TYR A 348 16.62 -6.32 -4.29
C TYR A 348 16.98 -4.89 -3.88
#